data_AF-A0A5M3WA39-F1
#
_entry.id   AF-A0A5M3WA39-F1
#
_cell.length_a   1.000
_cell.length_b   1.000
_cell.length_c   1.000
_cell.angle_alpha   90.00
_cell.angle_beta   90.00
_cell.angle_gamma   90.00
#
_symmetry.space_group_name_H-M   'P 1'
#
loop_
_entity.id
_entity.type
_entity.pdbx_description
1 polymer ?
#
loop_
_entity_poly.entity_id
_entity_poly.type
_entity_poly.pdbx_seq_one_letter_code
_entity_poly.pdbx_strand_id
1 'polypeptide(L)' 'MSFSEVVARSELELERAGLTDDELLLLAELAKGVTVDRVGRRLDVSGRTVRRRLRGICDRIGVATAIEAVAWAARRRLI' A
#
# COMPACT_ATOMS: atom_id res chain seq x y z
N MET A 1 -19.56 22.53 -3.91
CA MET A 1 -18.94 21.19 -3.84
C MET A 1 -20.06 20.18 -3.88
N SER A 2 -20.15 19.39 -4.96
CA SER A 2 -21.26 18.47 -5.18
C SER A 2 -21.20 17.32 -4.19
N PHE A 3 -22.33 16.96 -3.58
CA PHE A 3 -22.45 15.82 -2.67
C PHE A 3 -21.93 14.51 -3.30
N SER A 4 -22.07 14.38 -4.62
CA SER A 4 -21.54 13.25 -5.40
C SER A 4 -20.02 13.14 -5.38
N GLU A 5 -19.29 14.26 -5.30
CA GLU A 5 -17.82 14.28 -5.30
C GLU A 5 -17.24 13.87 -3.94
N VAL A 6 -17.97 14.18 -2.86
CA VAL A 6 -17.62 13.78 -1.49
C VAL A 6 -17.83 12.28 -1.28
N VAL A 7 -18.95 11.73 -1.77
CA VAL A 7 -19.27 10.29 -1.67
C VAL A 7 -18.24 9.45 -2.43
N ALA A 8 -17.92 9.81 -3.68
CA ALA A 8 -16.93 9.09 -4.49
C ALA A 8 -15.54 9.08 -3.84
N ARG A 9 -15.14 10.17 -3.18
CA ARG A 9 -13.87 10.22 -2.44
C ARG A 9 -13.87 9.30 -1.23
N SER A 10 -15.00 9.22 -0.50
CA SER A 10 -15.12 8.34 0.66
C SER A 10 -15.10 6.85 0.31
N GLU A 11 -15.68 6.47 -0.83
CA GLU A 11 -15.63 5.10 -1.33
C GLU A 11 -14.21 4.69 -1.71
N LEU A 12 -13.45 5.58 -2.36
CA LEU A 12 -12.03 5.32 -2.68
C LEU A 12 -11.17 5.19 -1.43
N GLU A 13 -11.42 5.99 -0.39
CA GLU A 13 -10.71 5.88 0.89
C GLU A 13 -11.00 4.53 1.59
N LEU A 14 -12.24 4.05 1.53
CA LEU A 14 -12.62 2.73 2.03
C LEU A 14 -11.98 1.62 1.19
N GLU A 15 -11.94 1.77 -0.13
CA GLU A 15 -11.37 0.79 -1.05
C GLU A 15 -9.85 0.68 -0.88
N ARG A 16 -9.19 1.80 -0.58
CA ARG A 16 -7.77 1.86 -0.20
C ARG A 16 -7.50 1.49 1.25
N ALA A 17 -8.53 1.27 2.07
CA ALA A 17 -8.41 1.02 3.51
C ALA A 17 -7.54 2.07 4.24
N GLY A 18 -7.57 3.33 3.78
CA GLY A 18 -6.73 4.41 4.30
C GLY A 18 -5.22 4.23 4.05
N LEU A 19 -4.81 3.45 3.03
CA LEU A 19 -3.42 3.37 2.59
C LEU A 19 -2.99 4.64 1.87
N THR A 20 -1.85 5.20 2.28
CA THR A 20 -1.27 6.39 1.65
C THR A 20 -0.70 6.06 0.27
N ASP A 21 -0.45 7.09 -0.55
CA ASP A 21 0.16 6.89 -1.88
C ASP A 21 1.55 6.25 -1.78
N ASP A 22 2.34 6.60 -0.76
CA ASP A 22 3.64 5.99 -0.48
C ASP A 22 3.53 4.49 -0.15
N GLU A 23 2.47 4.10 0.57
CA GLU A 23 2.22 2.70 0.90
C GLU A 23 1.79 1.91 -0.35
N LEU A 24 0.97 2.49 -1.23
CA LEU A 24 0.64 1.89 -2.52
C LEU A 24 1.85 1.79 -3.45
N LEU A 25 2.67 2.84 -3.54
CA LEU A 25 3.90 2.84 -4.32
C LEU A 25 4.86 1.73 -3.85
N LEU A 26 4.99 1.58 -2.53
CA LEU A 26 5.78 0.51 -1.93
C LEU A 26 5.26 -0.87 -2.36
N LEU A 27 3.94 -1.11 -2.34
CA LEU A 27 3.34 -2.37 -2.80
C LEU A 27 3.54 -2.57 -4.31
N ALA A 28 3.42 -1.51 -5.12
CA ALA A 28 3.66 -1.57 -6.57
C ALA A 28 5.10 -1.95 -6.91
N GLU A 29 6.09 -1.44 -6.16
CA GLU A 29 7.49 -1.83 -6.35
C GLU A 29 7.73 -3.29 -5.96
N LEU A 30 7.12 -3.77 -4.87
CA LEU A 30 7.20 -5.17 -4.49
C LEU A 30 6.53 -6.09 -5.54
N ALA A 31 5.43 -5.64 -6.15
CA ALA A 31 4.75 -6.38 -7.23
C ALA A 31 5.65 -6.58 -8.47
N LYS A 32 6.56 -5.63 -8.72
CA LYS A 32 7.59 -5.74 -9.78
C LYS A 32 8.73 -6.71 -9.42
N GLY A 33 8.65 -7.40 -8.27
CA GLY A 33 9.70 -8.30 -7.77
C GLY A 33 10.90 -7.57 -7.16
N VAL A 34 10.77 -6.28 -6.84
CA VAL A 34 11.83 -5.52 -6.19
C VAL A 34 11.92 -5.96 -4.72
N THR A 35 13.14 -6.18 -4.22
CA THR A 35 13.33 -6.55 -2.81
C THR A 35 13.09 -5.36 -1.87
N VAL A 36 12.65 -5.66 -0.65
CA VAL A 36 12.43 -4.67 0.41
C VAL A 36 13.62 -3.74 0.64
N ASP A 37 14.85 -4.29 0.59
CA ASP A 37 16.06 -3.50 0.79
C ASP A 37 16.35 -2.57 -0.41
N ARG A 38 15.97 -2.96 -1.63
CA ARG A 38 16.08 -2.11 -2.83
C ARG A 38 14.99 -1.03 -2.86
N VAL A 39 13.79 -1.34 -2.38
CA VAL A 39 12.73 -0.32 -2.16
C VAL A 39 13.20 0.70 -1.12
N GLY A 40 13.79 0.24 -0.02
CA GLY A 40 14.31 1.13 1.03
C GLY A 40 15.32 2.13 0.49
N ARG A 41 16.29 1.68 -0.32
CA ARG A 41 17.26 2.57 -0.98
C ARG A 41 16.62 3.62 -1.90
N ARG A 42 15.52 3.29 -2.58
CA ARG A 42 14.80 4.24 -3.45
C ARG A 42 14.00 5.26 -2.66
N LEU A 43 13.54 4.88 -1.47
CA LEU A 43 12.74 5.72 -0.57
C LEU A 43 13.59 6.42 0.50
N ASP A 44 14.92 6.37 0.39
CA ASP A 44 15.89 6.89 1.37
C ASP A 44 15.63 6.41 2.82
N VAL A 45 15.22 5.14 2.97
CA VAL A 45 14.96 4.53 4.27
C VAL A 45 15.60 3.15 4.40
N SER A 46 15.92 2.75 5.63
CA SER A 46 16.45 1.42 5.90
C SER A 46 15.44 0.32 5.55
N GLY A 47 15.93 -0.87 5.18
CA GLY A 47 15.08 -2.05 4.99
C GLY A 47 14.28 -2.43 6.26
N ARG A 48 14.76 -2.07 7.46
CA ARG A 48 14.01 -2.24 8.72
C ARG A 48 12.80 -1.33 8.77
N THR A 49 12.93 -0.08 8.32
CA THR A 49 11.82 0.88 8.22
C THR A 49 10.78 0.41 7.21
N VAL A 50 11.21 -0.11 6.05
CA VAL A 50 10.29 -0.68 5.04
C VAL A 50 9.53 -1.88 5.60
N ARG A 51 10.20 -2.81 6.29
CA ARG A 51 9.54 -3.95 6.97
C ARG A 51 8.53 -3.50 8.03
N ARG A 52 8.86 -2.45 8.79
CA ARG A 52 7.93 -1.87 9.78
C ARG A 52 6.69 -1.25 9.10
N ARG A 53 6.88 -0.51 8.01
CA ARG A 53 5.76 0.04 7.22
C ARG A 53 4.90 -1.08 6.64
N LEU A 54 5.50 -2.11 6.07
CA LEU A 54 4.79 -3.30 5.56
C LEU A 54 3.95 -3.97 6.63
N ARG A 55 4.47 -4.12 7.86
CA ARG A 55 3.68 -4.67 8.96
C ARG A 55 2.45 -3.79 9.26
N GLY A 56 2.63 -2.48 9.32
CA GLY A 56 1.50 -1.54 9.49
C GLY A 56 0.48 -1.61 8.35
N ILE A 57 0.91 -1.82 7.12
CA ILE A 57 0.01 -2.05 5.96
C ILE A 57 -0.76 -3.35 6.15
N CYS A 58 -0.06 -4.45 6.43
CA CYS A 58 -0.64 -5.77 6.65
C CYS A 58 -1.70 -5.76 7.76
N ASP A 59 -1.38 -5.14 8.90
CA ASP A 59 -2.29 -5.02 10.05
C ASP A 59 -3.54 -4.21 9.67
N ARG A 60 -3.40 -3.17 8.84
CA ARG A 60 -4.51 -2.29 8.42
C ARG A 60 -5.48 -2.98 7.47
N ILE A 61 -4.97 -3.79 6.53
CA ILE A 61 -5.78 -4.49 5.53
C ILE A 61 -6.16 -5.92 5.95
N GLY A 62 -5.69 -6.39 7.10
CA GLY A 62 -6.04 -7.69 7.68
C GLY A 62 -5.36 -8.89 7.00
N VAL A 63 -4.12 -8.74 6.53
CA VAL A 63 -3.33 -9.84 5.92
C VAL A 63 -2.06 -10.13 6.72
N ALA A 64 -1.45 -11.30 6.53
CA ALA A 64 -0.31 -11.72 7.33
C ALA A 64 1.04 -11.39 6.67
N THR A 65 1.09 -11.29 5.34
CA THR A 65 2.34 -11.23 4.58
C THR A 65 2.35 -10.12 3.53
N ALA A 66 3.57 -9.69 3.15
CA ALA A 66 3.74 -8.67 2.12
C ALA A 66 3.18 -9.11 0.75
N ILE A 67 3.28 -10.41 0.42
CA ILE A 67 2.75 -10.93 -0.85
C ILE A 67 1.21 -10.92 -0.85
N GLU A 68 0.57 -11.20 0.28
CA GLU A 68 -0.88 -11.05 0.42
C GLU A 68 -1.29 -9.57 0.32
N ALA A 69 -0.50 -8.64 0.89
CA ALA A 69 -0.75 -7.21 0.75
C ALA A 69 -0.66 -6.73 -0.71
N VAL A 70 0.34 -7.22 -1.46
CA VAL A 70 0.44 -6.97 -2.90
C VAL A 70 -0.76 -7.54 -3.66
N ALA A 71 -1.14 -8.79 -3.39
CA ALA A 71 -2.31 -9.42 -4.02
C ALA A 71 -3.61 -8.67 -3.67
N TRP A 72 -3.74 -8.17 -2.45
CA TRP A 72 -4.87 -7.36 -2.00
C TRP A 72 -5.01 -6.07 -2.80
N ALA A 73 -3.90 -5.36 -3.02
CA ALA A 73 -3.87 -4.10 -3.77
C ALA A 73 -4.12 -4.32 -5.27
N ALA A 74 -3.51 -5.35 -5.87
CA ALA A 74 -3.70 -5.68 -7.28
C ALA A 74 -5.15 -6.08 -7.60
N ARG A 75 -5.81 -6.87 -6.73
CA ARG A 75 -7.23 -7.26 -6.90
C ARG A 75 -8.19 -6.07 -6.90
N ARG A 76 -7.81 -4.99 -6.21
CA ARG A 76 -8.57 -3.73 -6.12
C ARG A 76 -8.12 -2.69 -7.15
N ARG A 77 -7.21 -3.05 -8.06
CA ARG A 77 -6.64 -2.15 -9.08
C ARG A 77 -6.01 -0.87 -8.50
N LEU A 78 -5.44 -0.98 -7.30
CA LEU A 78 -4.74 0.10 -6.64
C LEU A 78 -3.26 0.21 -7.08
N ILE A 79 -2.72 -0.85 -7.68
CA ILE A 79 -1.36 -0.98 -8.22
C ILE A 79 -1.35 -1.82 -9.51
#